data_AF-A0A452YVE8-F1
#
_entry.id   AF-A0A452YVE8-F1
#
_cell.length_a   1.000
_cell.length_b   1.000
_cell.length_c   1.000
_cell.angle_alpha   90.00
_cell.angle_beta   90.00
_cell.angle_gamma   90.00
#
_symmetry.space_group_name_H-M   'P 1'
#
loop_
_entity.id
_entity.type
_entity.pdbx_description
1 polymer ?
#
loop_
_entity_poly.entity_id
_entity_poly.type
_entity_poly.pdbx_seq_one_letter_code
_entity_poly.pdbx_strand_id
1 'polypeptide(L)'
;QIPEYPDAAALGEAERTLASFPPLVFAGEARTLEERLGEAAMGRAFLLQGGDCAESFKEFGANNIRDTFRLMLQMAVVLTFGGQMPIIKVGRMAGQFAKPRSNPIETRDGVTLPSYQGDIINNDDFDEKSRAPNPQRLIRAYSQSASTLNLLRAFAHGGYADLQRVTEWNLDFLRHSTQGDRYVELAQRVHDAIGFMLAAGLPPQHPMMTTAEFWTSHECLHLPYEQALTREDSTSGLYYDCSAHMLWVGERTRQLDGAHVEFLRGISNPVGIKVSDKLDSSELVKLCEILNPHNKPGRLTLITRMGAENMRAKLPHMIRAVRQAGLIVTWVSDPMHGNTISAPCGLKTRSFDAIR
;
A
#
# COMPACT_ATOMS: atom_id res chain seq x y z
N GLN A 1 -4.51 -17.48 -7.96
CA GLN A 1 -5.20 -16.18 -7.80
C GLN A 1 -5.14 -15.33 -9.08
N ILE A 2 -4.44 -15.78 -10.12
CA ILE A 2 -4.51 -15.22 -11.47
C ILE A 2 -5.57 -16.04 -12.23
N PRO A 3 -6.51 -15.40 -12.95
CA PRO A 3 -7.49 -16.12 -13.75
C PRO A 3 -6.88 -16.66 -15.04
N GLU A 4 -7.54 -17.65 -15.64
CA GLU A 4 -7.25 -18.04 -17.01
C GLU A 4 -7.88 -17.02 -17.96
N TYR A 5 -7.03 -16.42 -18.82
CA TYR A 5 -7.50 -15.54 -19.88
C TYR A 5 -8.01 -16.37 -21.07
N PRO A 6 -9.18 -16.05 -21.65
CA PRO A 6 -9.73 -16.81 -22.78
C PRO A 6 -8.83 -16.83 -24.02
N ASP A 7 -8.04 -15.77 -24.21
CA ASP A 7 -7.11 -15.60 -25.33
C ASP A 7 -5.71 -15.27 -24.80
N ALA A 8 -4.82 -16.27 -24.86
CA ALA A 8 -3.43 -16.11 -24.42
C ALA A 8 -2.61 -15.22 -25.37
N ALA A 9 -2.96 -15.15 -26.65
CA ALA A 9 -2.26 -14.29 -27.61
C ALA A 9 -2.56 -12.81 -27.34
N ALA A 10 -3.82 -12.50 -27.04
CA ALA A 10 -4.24 -11.16 -26.62
C ALA A 10 -3.60 -10.72 -25.29
N LEU A 11 -3.43 -11.65 -24.34
CA LEU A 11 -2.67 -11.39 -23.11
C LEU A 11 -1.21 -11.06 -23.41
N GLY A 12 -0.54 -11.88 -24.22
CA GLY A 12 0.85 -11.64 -24.60
C GLY A 12 1.04 -10.33 -25.39
N GLU A 13 0.05 -9.88 -26.15
CA GLU A 13 0.08 -8.57 -26.81
C GLU A 13 -0.03 -7.40 -25.81
N ALA A 14 -0.93 -7.52 -24.83
CA ALA A 14 -1.04 -6.52 -23.76
C ALA A 14 0.26 -6.42 -22.94
N GLU A 15 0.89 -7.56 -22.62
CA GLU A 15 2.19 -7.61 -21.94
C GLU A 15 3.29 -6.90 -22.75
N ARG A 16 3.43 -7.21 -24.06
CA ARG A 16 4.40 -6.55 -24.94
C ARG A 16 4.15 -5.05 -25.03
N THR A 17 2.88 -4.64 -25.07
CA THR A 17 2.52 -3.23 -25.11
C THR A 17 2.95 -2.52 -23.84
N LEU A 18 2.61 -3.07 -22.66
CA LEU A 18 3.03 -2.52 -21.37
C LEU A 18 4.55 -2.48 -21.19
N ALA A 19 5.27 -3.51 -21.66
CA ALA A 19 6.73 -3.54 -21.60
C ALA A 19 7.37 -2.38 -22.38
N SER A 20 6.72 -1.89 -23.44
CA SER A 20 7.21 -0.75 -24.23
C SER A 20 6.84 0.62 -23.64
N PHE A 21 5.95 0.68 -22.65
CA PHE A 21 5.60 1.92 -21.98
C PHE A 21 6.68 2.37 -20.99
N PRO A 22 6.73 3.66 -20.62
CA PRO A 22 7.57 4.12 -19.52
C PRO A 22 7.28 3.41 -18.18
N PRO A 23 8.26 3.33 -17.26
CA PRO A 23 8.00 2.92 -15.89
C PRO A 23 7.13 3.94 -15.14
N LEU A 24 6.38 3.51 -14.13
CA LEU A 24 5.62 4.42 -13.26
C LEU A 24 6.53 5.10 -12.22
N VAL A 25 7.52 4.36 -11.71
CA VAL A 25 8.48 4.86 -10.73
C VAL A 25 9.92 4.65 -11.21
N PHE A 26 10.84 5.48 -10.72
CA PHE A 26 12.27 5.31 -10.96
C PHE A 26 12.90 4.42 -9.87
N ALA A 27 13.85 3.56 -10.26
CA ALA A 27 14.52 2.64 -9.34
C ALA A 27 15.22 3.35 -8.16
N GLY A 28 15.77 4.54 -8.40
CA GLY A 28 16.35 5.38 -7.35
C GLY A 28 15.34 5.78 -6.27
N GLU A 29 14.07 5.98 -6.62
CA GLU A 29 13.01 6.33 -5.65
C GLU A 29 12.67 5.13 -4.75
N ALA A 30 12.68 3.91 -5.30
CA ALA A 30 12.48 2.69 -4.54
C ALA A 30 13.66 2.45 -3.57
N ARG A 31 14.90 2.77 -3.97
CA ARG A 31 16.07 2.72 -3.08
C ARG A 31 15.95 3.73 -1.93
N THR A 32 15.55 4.97 -2.23
CA THR A 32 15.31 5.97 -1.19
C THR A 32 14.22 5.49 -0.22
N LEU A 33 13.14 4.88 -0.71
CA LEU A 33 12.12 4.30 0.17
C LEU A 33 12.69 3.17 1.04
N GLU A 34 13.51 2.28 0.48
CA GLU A 34 14.16 1.21 1.25
C GLU A 34 15.04 1.77 2.38
N GLU A 35 15.82 2.82 2.12
CA GLU A 35 16.61 3.52 3.15
C GLU A 35 15.71 4.09 4.25
N ARG A 36 14.62 4.78 3.88
CA ARG A 36 13.63 5.29 4.85
C ARG A 36 13.02 4.15 5.66
N LEU A 37 12.64 3.05 5.04
CA LEU A 37 12.10 1.88 5.74
C LEU A 37 13.15 1.24 6.65
N GLY A 38 14.44 1.35 6.32
CA GLY A 38 15.54 0.98 7.19
C GLY A 38 15.55 1.80 8.47
N GLU A 39 15.32 3.11 8.38
CA GLU A 39 15.14 3.97 9.56
C GLU A 39 13.99 3.50 10.45
N ALA A 40 12.87 3.09 9.86
CA ALA A 40 11.73 2.55 10.60
C ALA A 40 12.04 1.19 11.26
N ALA A 41 12.74 0.29 10.56
CA ALA A 41 13.19 -0.98 11.12
C ALA A 41 14.10 -0.79 12.34
N MET A 42 14.86 0.31 12.37
CA MET A 42 15.76 0.69 13.47
C MET A 42 15.10 1.57 14.53
N GLY A 43 13.79 1.83 14.44
CA GLY A 43 13.04 2.63 15.42
C GLY A 43 13.30 4.14 15.35
N ARG A 44 13.85 4.63 14.23
CA ARG A 44 14.14 6.06 13.98
C ARG A 44 13.10 6.76 13.10
N ALA A 45 12.13 6.02 12.57
CA ALA A 45 11.01 6.53 11.79
C ALA A 45 9.77 5.64 11.96
N PHE A 46 8.61 6.09 11.49
CA PHE A 46 7.37 5.33 11.52
C PHE A 46 6.72 5.28 10.13
N LEU A 47 6.24 4.10 9.73
CA LEU A 47 5.57 3.90 8.44
C LEU A 47 4.05 4.11 8.57
N LEU A 48 3.53 5.08 7.80
CA LEU A 48 2.10 5.24 7.53
C LEU A 48 1.80 4.75 6.12
N GLN A 49 1.12 3.60 6.03
CA GLN A 49 0.64 3.04 4.76
C GLN A 49 -0.90 3.02 4.73
N GLY A 50 -1.51 3.58 3.69
CA GLY A 50 -2.98 3.72 3.63
C GLY A 50 -3.51 4.12 2.25
N GLY A 51 -4.81 3.92 2.02
CA GLY A 51 -5.48 4.19 0.75
C GLY A 51 -6.58 3.16 0.48
N ASP A 52 -6.98 3.02 -0.78
CA ASP A 52 -8.11 2.18 -1.17
C ASP A 52 -7.88 0.68 -0.91
N CYS A 53 -8.99 -0.03 -0.67
CA CYS A 53 -8.98 -1.48 -0.60
C CYS A 53 -8.64 -2.08 -1.97
N ALA A 54 -9.36 -1.64 -3.01
CA ALA A 54 -8.84 -1.60 -4.37
C ALA A 54 -9.45 -0.43 -5.12
N GLU A 55 -8.60 0.21 -5.93
CA GLU A 55 -8.96 1.29 -6.83
C GLU A 55 -9.95 0.77 -7.90
N SER A 56 -10.84 1.66 -8.33
CA SER A 56 -11.85 1.39 -9.36
C SER A 56 -11.65 2.31 -10.56
N PHE A 57 -11.89 1.78 -11.75
CA PHE A 57 -11.95 2.55 -12.99
C PHE A 57 -13.19 3.45 -13.06
N LYS A 58 -14.24 3.16 -12.27
CA LYS A 58 -15.45 3.98 -12.17
C LYS A 58 -15.24 5.20 -11.26
N GLU A 59 -14.37 5.07 -10.24
CA GLU A 59 -14.11 6.11 -9.24
C GLU A 59 -12.83 6.92 -9.54
N PHE A 60 -12.44 7.00 -10.81
CA PHE A 60 -11.28 7.75 -11.26
C PHE A 60 -11.58 9.24 -11.35
N GLY A 61 -11.17 10.00 -10.32
CA GLY A 61 -11.36 11.45 -10.28
C GLY A 61 -10.30 12.16 -9.43
N ALA A 62 -9.89 13.35 -9.88
CA ALA A 62 -8.86 14.15 -9.20
C ALA A 62 -9.24 14.48 -7.74
N ASN A 63 -10.53 14.67 -7.46
CA ASN A 63 -11.01 14.94 -6.09
C ASN A 63 -10.77 13.75 -5.16
N ASN A 64 -11.05 12.52 -5.59
CA ASN A 64 -10.83 11.32 -4.77
C ASN A 64 -9.34 11.14 -4.46
N ILE A 65 -8.48 11.29 -5.47
CA ILE A 65 -7.02 11.22 -5.32
C ILE A 65 -6.53 12.28 -4.34
N ARG A 66 -6.96 13.53 -4.53
CA ARG A 66 -6.63 14.66 -3.67
C ARG A 66 -7.08 14.41 -2.23
N ASP A 67 -8.30 13.95 -2.02
CA ASP A 67 -8.89 13.83 -0.70
C ASP A 67 -8.26 12.68 0.09
N THR A 68 -7.93 11.56 -0.56
CA THR A 68 -7.13 10.46 0.04
C THR A 68 -5.71 10.92 0.37
N PHE A 69 -5.05 11.65 -0.54
CA PHE A 69 -3.72 12.21 -0.29
C PHE A 69 -3.73 13.20 0.89
N ARG A 70 -4.73 14.09 0.94
CA ARG A 70 -4.95 15.02 2.05
C ARG A 70 -5.09 14.27 3.37
N LEU A 71 -5.94 13.24 3.43
CA LEU A 71 -6.14 12.45 4.65
C LEU A 71 -4.83 11.82 5.13
N MET A 72 -4.03 11.27 4.21
CA MET A 72 -2.71 10.72 4.53
C MET A 72 -1.77 11.77 5.13
N LEU A 73 -1.75 13.00 4.60
CA LEU A 73 -0.96 14.09 5.15
C LEU A 73 -1.45 14.53 6.55
N GLN A 74 -2.77 14.65 6.73
CA GLN A 74 -3.39 14.98 8.01
C GLN A 74 -2.99 13.98 9.11
N MET A 75 -3.08 12.69 8.81
CA MET A 75 -2.62 11.62 9.72
C MET A 75 -1.11 11.70 9.97
N ALA A 76 -0.31 11.93 8.92
CA ALA A 76 1.14 11.99 9.04
C ALA A 76 1.61 13.12 9.96
N VAL A 77 1.01 14.31 9.88
CA VAL A 77 1.37 15.44 10.76
C VAL A 77 1.06 15.12 12.22
N VAL A 78 -0.11 14.54 12.51
CA VAL A 78 -0.51 14.15 13.87
C VAL A 78 0.43 13.06 14.42
N LEU A 79 0.77 12.06 13.62
CA LEU A 79 1.72 11.00 14.00
C LEU A 79 3.14 11.54 14.19
N THR A 80 3.58 12.49 13.37
CA THR A 80 4.89 13.13 13.51
C THR A 80 4.98 13.84 14.87
N PHE A 81 3.95 14.59 15.23
CA PHE A 81 3.89 15.30 16.50
C PHE A 81 3.83 14.35 17.69
N GLY A 82 2.94 13.33 17.64
CA GLY A 82 2.76 12.38 18.74
C GLY A 82 3.93 11.41 18.93
N GLY A 83 4.55 10.96 17.83
CA GLY A 83 5.68 10.03 17.85
C GLY A 83 7.05 10.70 17.92
N GLN A 84 7.12 12.01 17.71
CA GLN A 84 8.37 12.80 17.65
C GLN A 84 9.44 12.19 16.73
N MET A 85 9.00 11.62 15.60
CA MET A 85 9.87 10.98 14.61
C MET A 85 9.33 11.16 13.19
N PRO A 86 10.20 11.03 12.17
CA PRO A 86 9.78 11.09 10.78
C PRO A 86 8.72 10.05 10.42
N ILE A 87 7.68 10.47 9.69
CA ILE A 87 6.64 9.58 9.16
C ILE A 87 6.90 9.32 7.67
N ILE A 88 7.04 8.05 7.30
CA ILE A 88 7.18 7.57 5.92
C ILE A 88 5.78 7.34 5.37
N LYS A 89 5.42 8.01 4.27
CA LYS A 89 4.03 8.07 3.76
C LYS A 89 3.89 7.24 2.50
N VAL A 90 3.23 6.09 2.58
CA VAL A 90 3.09 5.15 1.45
C VAL A 90 1.61 4.97 1.11
N GLY A 91 1.19 5.43 -0.06
CA GLY A 91 -0.16 5.26 -0.57
C GLY A 91 -0.43 3.86 -1.09
N ARG A 92 -1.61 3.31 -0.80
CA ARG A 92 -2.23 2.22 -1.57
C ARG A 92 -2.97 2.84 -2.76
N MET A 93 -2.20 3.35 -3.71
CA MET A 93 -2.68 4.20 -4.81
C MET A 93 -1.83 3.99 -6.05
N ALA A 94 -2.40 4.28 -7.22
CA ALA A 94 -1.75 4.18 -8.52
C ALA A 94 -1.33 2.75 -8.91
N GLY A 95 -2.11 1.73 -8.55
CA GLY A 95 -1.83 0.35 -8.95
C GLY A 95 -2.61 -0.72 -8.20
N GLN A 96 -3.34 -0.35 -7.15
CA GLN A 96 -4.05 -1.27 -6.26
C GLN A 96 -5.40 -1.71 -6.86
N PHE A 97 -5.40 -2.24 -8.08
CA PHE A 97 -6.63 -2.66 -8.78
C PHE A 97 -7.00 -4.12 -8.55
N ALA A 98 -6.01 -5.00 -8.42
CA ALA A 98 -6.23 -6.43 -8.29
C ALA A 98 -6.74 -6.80 -6.88
N LYS A 99 -7.66 -7.77 -6.80
CA LYS A 99 -8.25 -8.26 -5.54
C LYS A 99 -8.20 -9.79 -5.49
N PRO A 100 -7.56 -10.39 -4.47
CA PRO A 100 -7.60 -11.83 -4.31
C PRO A 100 -8.99 -12.27 -3.83
N ARG A 101 -9.44 -13.45 -4.27
CA ARG A 101 -10.75 -13.99 -3.94
C ARG A 101 -10.64 -15.33 -3.22
N SER A 102 -11.47 -15.51 -2.20
CA SER A 102 -11.56 -16.79 -1.48
C SER A 102 -12.18 -17.89 -2.32
N ASN A 103 -13.09 -17.56 -3.23
CA ASN A 103 -13.71 -18.48 -4.18
C ASN A 103 -13.51 -17.91 -5.60
N PRO A 104 -13.00 -18.69 -6.57
CA PRO A 104 -12.87 -18.24 -7.97
C PRO A 104 -14.21 -18.00 -8.65
N ILE A 105 -15.30 -18.61 -8.17
CA ILE A 105 -16.66 -18.46 -8.72
C ILE A 105 -17.58 -17.76 -7.72
N GLU A 106 -18.65 -17.16 -8.24
CA GLU A 106 -19.69 -16.48 -7.50
C GLU A 106 -21.06 -16.88 -8.07
N THR A 107 -21.97 -17.32 -7.20
CA THR A 107 -23.34 -17.69 -7.57
C THR A 107 -24.32 -16.68 -7.00
N ARG A 108 -25.18 -16.11 -7.85
CA ARG A 108 -26.31 -15.25 -7.45
C ARG A 108 -27.55 -15.69 -8.22
N ASP A 109 -28.67 -15.85 -7.51
CA ASP A 109 -29.97 -16.23 -8.10
C ASP A 109 -29.91 -17.43 -9.06
N GLY A 110 -29.09 -18.44 -8.70
CA GLY A 110 -28.92 -19.67 -9.49
C GLY A 110 -27.91 -19.58 -10.65
N VAL A 111 -27.42 -18.38 -10.99
CA VAL A 111 -26.41 -18.16 -12.04
C VAL A 111 -25.01 -18.16 -11.42
N THR A 112 -24.08 -18.92 -12.00
CA THR A 112 -22.68 -19.02 -11.52
C THR A 112 -21.73 -18.42 -12.55
N LEU A 113 -20.94 -17.43 -12.11
CA LEU A 113 -19.96 -16.70 -12.94
C LEU A 113 -18.61 -16.62 -12.23
N PRO A 114 -17.51 -16.29 -12.96
CA PRO A 114 -16.25 -15.94 -12.32
C PRO A 114 -16.45 -14.81 -11.30
N SER A 115 -15.75 -14.90 -10.17
CA SER A 115 -15.72 -13.84 -9.17
C SER A 115 -15.06 -12.58 -9.74
N TYR A 116 -15.56 -11.41 -9.37
CA TYR A 116 -14.88 -10.15 -9.61
C TYR A 116 -13.52 -10.12 -8.89
N GLN A 117 -12.43 -9.96 -9.62
CA GLN A 117 -11.05 -10.00 -9.11
C GLN A 117 -10.35 -8.64 -9.18
N GLY A 118 -11.11 -7.56 -9.37
CA GLY A 118 -10.58 -6.21 -9.50
C GLY A 118 -10.54 -5.74 -10.95
N ASP A 119 -10.55 -4.43 -11.12
CA ASP A 119 -10.81 -3.78 -12.42
C ASP A 119 -9.73 -4.04 -13.46
N ILE A 120 -8.51 -4.38 -13.03
CA ILE A 120 -7.40 -4.81 -13.89
C ILE A 120 -7.65 -6.17 -14.55
N ILE A 121 -8.54 -7.00 -13.99
CA ILE A 121 -8.88 -8.33 -14.51
C ILE A 121 -10.24 -8.32 -15.21
N ASN A 122 -11.31 -7.98 -14.48
CA ASN A 122 -12.70 -8.06 -14.95
C ASN A 122 -13.57 -6.97 -14.31
N ASN A 123 -14.86 -6.93 -14.63
CA ASN A 123 -15.83 -5.94 -14.14
C ASN A 123 -16.63 -6.48 -12.94
N ASP A 124 -17.17 -5.59 -12.11
CA ASP A 124 -17.99 -5.96 -10.95
C ASP A 124 -19.43 -6.35 -11.33
N ASP A 125 -19.93 -5.83 -12.46
CA ASP A 125 -21.23 -6.18 -13.07
C ASP A 125 -21.37 -7.72 -13.19
N PHE A 126 -22.55 -8.25 -12.83
CA PHE A 126 -22.79 -9.70 -12.71
C PHE A 126 -23.39 -10.28 -14.00
N ASP A 127 -22.60 -10.28 -15.07
CA ASP A 127 -22.91 -10.91 -16.35
C ASP A 127 -21.67 -11.58 -16.96
N GLU A 128 -21.87 -12.52 -17.88
CA GLU A 128 -20.79 -13.33 -18.46
C GLU A 128 -19.70 -12.49 -19.13
N LYS A 129 -20.09 -11.48 -19.91
CA LYS A 129 -19.16 -10.60 -20.63
C LYS A 129 -18.33 -9.75 -19.67
N SER A 130 -18.98 -9.23 -18.63
CA SER A 130 -18.35 -8.42 -17.59
C SER A 130 -17.38 -9.21 -16.73
N ARG A 131 -17.69 -10.48 -16.44
CA ARG A 131 -16.86 -11.35 -15.58
C ARG A 131 -15.72 -12.06 -16.31
N ALA A 132 -15.75 -12.13 -17.63
CA ALA A 132 -14.65 -12.63 -18.44
C ALA A 132 -13.38 -11.76 -18.26
N PRO A 133 -12.21 -12.35 -17.96
CA PRO A 133 -10.94 -11.63 -17.91
C PRO A 133 -10.62 -10.95 -19.24
N ASN A 134 -10.23 -9.68 -19.22
CA ASN A 134 -9.94 -8.90 -20.43
C ASN A 134 -8.53 -8.28 -20.36
N PRO A 135 -7.57 -8.69 -21.21
CA PRO A 135 -6.20 -8.17 -21.19
C PRO A 135 -6.07 -6.67 -21.41
N GLN A 136 -7.01 -6.04 -22.13
CA GLN A 136 -6.98 -4.58 -22.38
C GLN A 136 -7.17 -3.78 -21.07
N ARG A 137 -7.69 -4.40 -20.02
CA ARG A 137 -7.77 -3.78 -18.69
C ARG A 137 -6.39 -3.56 -18.05
N LEU A 138 -5.37 -4.32 -18.45
CA LEU A 138 -3.98 -4.10 -18.01
C LEU A 138 -3.46 -2.75 -18.49
N ILE A 139 -3.70 -2.41 -19.76
CA ILE A 139 -3.33 -1.12 -20.36
C ILE A 139 -4.12 0.02 -19.69
N ARG A 140 -5.42 -0.19 -19.44
CA ARG A 140 -6.24 0.81 -18.73
C ARG A 140 -5.76 1.05 -17.30
N ALA A 141 -5.41 0.00 -16.57
CA ALA A 141 -4.84 0.09 -15.23
C ALA A 141 -3.56 0.92 -15.23
N TYR A 142 -2.62 0.65 -16.16
CA TYR A 142 -1.41 1.43 -16.31
C TYR A 142 -1.70 2.92 -16.56
N SER A 143 -2.60 3.25 -17.50
CA SER A 143 -2.94 4.64 -17.82
C SER A 143 -3.53 5.37 -16.62
N GLN A 144 -4.39 4.71 -15.84
CA GLN A 144 -4.96 5.26 -14.62
C GLN A 144 -3.90 5.42 -13.51
N SER A 145 -3.00 4.45 -13.35
CA SER A 145 -1.85 4.53 -12.45
C SER A 145 -0.95 5.71 -12.77
N ALA A 146 -0.55 5.86 -14.04
CA ALA A 146 0.32 6.95 -14.49
C ALA A 146 -0.32 8.32 -14.23
N SER A 147 -1.61 8.47 -14.56
CA SER A 147 -2.36 9.71 -14.31
C SER A 147 -2.47 10.04 -12.82
N THR A 148 -2.76 9.03 -12.01
CA THR A 148 -2.88 9.16 -10.55
C THR A 148 -1.54 9.56 -9.92
N LEU A 149 -0.46 8.87 -10.29
CA LEU A 149 0.87 9.14 -9.77
C LEU A 149 1.39 10.52 -10.21
N ASN A 150 1.14 10.93 -11.45
CA ASN A 150 1.47 12.27 -11.91
C ASN A 150 0.79 13.35 -11.04
N LEU A 151 -0.49 13.18 -10.74
CA LEU A 151 -1.22 14.10 -9.89
C LEU A 151 -0.72 14.08 -8.43
N LEU A 152 -0.41 12.91 -7.89
CA LEU A 152 0.19 12.78 -6.55
C LEU A 152 1.53 13.50 -6.45
N ARG A 153 2.40 13.36 -7.47
CA ARG A 153 3.69 14.07 -7.55
C ARG A 153 3.48 15.59 -7.61
N ALA A 154 2.49 16.05 -8.38
CA ALA A 154 2.13 17.46 -8.43
C ALA A 154 1.65 17.99 -7.08
N PHE A 155 0.85 17.23 -6.32
CA PHE A 155 0.43 17.64 -4.97
C PHE A 155 1.59 17.61 -3.95
N ALA A 156 2.45 16.61 -4.03
CA ALA A 156 3.60 16.41 -3.14
C ALA A 156 4.64 17.53 -3.23
N HIS A 157 4.86 18.09 -4.44
CA HIS A 157 5.88 19.12 -4.68
C HIS A 157 5.32 20.51 -5.04
N GLY A 158 4.06 20.60 -5.47
CA GLY A 158 3.43 21.84 -5.95
C GLY A 158 2.75 22.68 -4.87
N GLY A 159 3.14 22.52 -3.59
CA GLY A 159 2.61 23.31 -2.47
C GLY A 159 1.25 22.86 -1.90
N TYR A 160 0.63 21.81 -2.44
CA TYR A 160 -0.58 21.24 -1.81
C TYR A 160 -0.25 20.58 -0.47
N ALA A 161 0.96 20.03 -0.33
CA ALA A 161 1.46 19.39 0.88
C ALA A 161 2.03 20.36 1.94
N ASP A 162 1.74 21.66 1.82
CA ASP A 162 2.20 22.68 2.77
C ASP A 162 1.70 22.41 4.20
N LEU A 163 2.61 22.40 5.17
CA LEU A 163 2.31 22.06 6.57
C LEU A 163 1.32 23.02 7.24
N GLN A 164 1.32 24.31 6.89
CA GLN A 164 0.34 25.26 7.44
C GLN A 164 -1.06 24.86 6.97
N ARG A 165 -1.20 24.60 5.67
CA ARG A 165 -2.46 24.19 5.05
C ARG A 165 -2.98 22.87 5.61
N VAL A 166 -2.09 21.89 5.83
CA VAL A 166 -2.48 20.59 6.43
C VAL A 166 -3.04 20.76 7.84
N THR A 167 -2.49 21.69 8.61
CA THR A 167 -2.94 21.94 9.97
C THR A 167 -4.29 22.65 10.01
N GLU A 168 -4.54 23.57 9.08
CA GLU A 168 -5.85 24.21 8.90
C GLU A 168 -6.94 23.17 8.62
N TRP A 169 -6.67 22.20 7.72
CA TRP A 169 -7.62 21.12 7.45
C TRP A 169 -7.96 20.27 8.67
N ASN A 170 -6.99 20.05 9.56
CA ASN A 170 -7.24 19.34 10.81
C ASN A 170 -8.16 20.13 11.74
N LEU A 171 -7.95 21.44 11.88
CA LEU A 171 -8.81 22.29 12.70
C LEU A 171 -10.25 22.33 12.15
N ASP A 172 -10.40 22.45 10.83
CA ASP A 172 -11.72 22.47 10.18
C ASP A 172 -12.47 21.14 10.34
N PHE A 173 -11.79 19.99 10.17
CA PHE A 173 -12.40 18.68 10.42
C PHE A 173 -12.95 18.57 11.85
N LEU A 174 -12.24 19.11 12.83
CA LEU A 174 -12.57 18.96 14.24
C LEU A 174 -13.68 19.88 14.71
N ARG A 175 -13.81 21.09 14.12
CA ARG A 175 -14.94 21.99 14.36
C ARG A 175 -16.30 21.37 14.06
N HIS A 176 -16.33 20.33 13.22
CA HIS A 176 -17.54 19.64 12.78
C HIS A 176 -17.71 18.24 13.41
N SER A 177 -16.87 17.84 14.37
CA SER A 177 -16.89 16.51 14.99
C SER A 177 -17.41 16.52 16.43
N THR A 178 -18.31 15.59 16.77
CA THR A 178 -18.81 15.40 18.14
C THR A 178 -17.79 14.80 19.10
N GLN A 179 -16.69 14.23 18.58
CA GLN A 179 -15.53 13.77 19.37
C GLN A 179 -14.42 14.84 19.45
N GLY A 180 -14.72 16.07 19.02
CA GLY A 180 -13.77 17.13 18.71
C GLY A 180 -12.83 17.49 19.85
N ASP A 181 -13.34 17.70 21.08
CA ASP A 181 -12.59 18.38 22.16
C ASP A 181 -11.18 17.80 22.41
N ARG A 182 -11.05 16.47 22.49
CA ARG A 182 -9.75 15.81 22.72
C ARG A 182 -8.80 15.92 21.53
N TYR A 183 -9.32 15.93 20.31
CA TYR A 183 -8.52 16.06 19.10
C TYR A 183 -8.23 17.53 18.76
N VAL A 184 -9.08 18.48 19.18
CA VAL A 184 -8.89 19.93 19.02
C VAL A 184 -7.64 20.37 19.79
N GLU A 185 -7.47 19.89 21.03
CA GLU A 185 -6.26 20.19 21.80
C GLU A 185 -5.00 19.70 21.07
N LEU A 186 -5.03 18.49 20.53
CA LEU A 186 -3.89 17.94 19.77
C LEU A 186 -3.60 18.74 18.50
N ALA A 187 -4.63 19.07 17.73
CA ALA A 187 -4.49 19.87 16.51
C ALA A 187 -3.97 21.29 16.82
N GLN A 188 -4.42 21.90 17.91
CA GLN A 188 -3.92 23.20 18.36
C GLN A 188 -2.43 23.10 18.75
N ARG A 189 -2.03 22.07 19.48
CA ARG A 189 -0.62 21.87 19.85
C ARG A 189 0.30 21.66 18.64
N VAL A 190 -0.20 20.97 17.61
CA VAL A 190 0.50 20.84 16.31
C VAL A 190 0.66 22.21 15.66
N HIS A 191 -0.42 23.01 15.63
CA HIS A 191 -0.39 24.37 15.09
C HIS A 191 0.62 25.26 15.82
N ASP A 192 0.62 25.24 17.15
CA ASP A 192 1.54 26.01 17.97
C ASP A 192 2.99 25.59 17.74
N ALA A 193 3.26 24.29 17.57
CA ALA A 193 4.60 23.79 17.27
C ALA A 193 5.11 24.27 15.89
N ILE A 194 4.23 24.31 14.89
CA ILE A 194 4.56 24.90 13.58
C ILE A 194 4.82 26.40 13.72
N GLY A 195 3.99 27.12 14.47
CA GLY A 195 4.20 28.54 14.79
C GLY A 195 5.55 28.78 15.47
N PHE A 196 5.95 27.90 16.39
CA PHE A 196 7.26 27.96 17.04
C PHE A 196 8.41 27.74 16.05
N MET A 197 8.32 26.76 15.13
CA MET A 197 9.36 26.55 14.11
C MET A 197 9.57 27.79 13.24
N LEU A 198 8.48 28.45 12.85
CA LEU A 198 8.54 29.70 12.09
C LEU A 198 9.20 30.82 12.90
N ALA A 199 8.81 30.99 14.17
CA ALA A 199 9.39 31.98 15.07
C ALA A 199 10.88 31.70 15.37
N ALA A 200 11.29 30.43 15.36
CA ALA A 200 12.68 30.01 15.53
C ALA A 200 13.54 30.18 14.26
N GLY A 201 12.97 30.70 13.16
CA GLY A 201 13.70 31.07 11.95
C GLY A 201 13.61 30.07 10.80
N LEU A 202 12.74 29.05 10.86
CA LEU A 202 12.44 28.20 9.71
C LEU A 202 11.48 28.96 8.76
N PRO A 203 11.91 29.37 7.55
CA PRO A 203 11.04 30.16 6.70
C PRO A 203 9.89 29.31 6.14
N PRO A 204 8.68 29.88 5.95
CA PRO A 204 7.53 29.14 5.40
C PRO A 204 7.80 28.53 4.02
N GLN A 205 8.67 29.15 3.21
CA GLN A 205 9.01 28.69 1.87
C GLN A 205 10.10 27.60 1.86
N HIS A 206 10.63 27.22 3.03
CA HIS A 206 11.64 26.16 3.11
C HIS A 206 11.06 24.86 2.52
N PRO A 207 11.80 24.10 1.69
CA PRO A 207 11.26 22.88 1.06
C PRO A 207 10.69 21.86 2.04
N MET A 208 11.23 21.78 3.27
CA MET A 208 10.67 20.93 4.33
C MET A 208 9.27 21.34 4.81
N MET A 209 8.86 22.59 4.59
CA MET A 209 7.55 23.12 4.93
C MET A 209 6.54 22.98 3.80
N THR A 210 7.01 23.00 2.55
CA THR A 210 6.18 23.13 1.34
C THR A 210 6.06 21.84 0.51
N THR A 211 6.87 20.83 0.81
CA THR A 211 6.90 19.56 0.07
C THR A 211 6.77 18.36 1.00
N ALA A 212 6.31 17.23 0.44
CA ALA A 212 6.25 15.95 1.16
C ALA A 212 6.76 14.82 0.28
N GLU A 213 7.61 13.94 0.83
CA GLU A 213 7.91 12.65 0.20
C GLU A 213 6.67 11.75 0.30
N PHE A 214 6.20 11.21 -0.83
CA PHE A 214 5.06 10.30 -0.89
C PHE A 214 5.33 9.17 -1.89
N TRP A 215 5.18 7.94 -1.42
CA TRP A 215 5.43 6.75 -2.23
C TRP A 215 4.12 5.99 -2.51
N THR A 216 4.16 5.07 -3.46
CA THR A 216 3.03 4.24 -3.86
C THR A 216 3.31 2.77 -3.64
N SER A 217 2.25 2.01 -3.42
CA SER A 217 2.31 0.58 -3.18
C SER A 217 1.02 -0.14 -3.58
N HIS A 218 1.16 -1.39 -3.99
CA HIS A 218 0.04 -2.31 -4.20
C HIS A 218 0.44 -3.77 -3.92
N GLU A 219 -0.56 -4.63 -3.84
CA GLU A 219 -0.35 -6.08 -3.78
C GLU A 219 0.19 -6.57 -5.11
N CYS A 220 1.39 -7.15 -5.10
CA CYS A 220 1.93 -7.87 -6.25
C CYS A 220 1.07 -9.11 -6.44
N LEU A 221 0.04 -9.01 -7.29
CA LEU A 221 -0.97 -10.06 -7.46
C LEU A 221 -1.06 -10.51 -8.91
N HIS A 222 -1.14 -9.58 -9.85
CA HIS A 222 -1.29 -9.87 -11.28
C HIS A 222 0.07 -9.95 -11.96
N LEU A 223 0.79 -11.06 -11.77
CA LEU A 223 2.20 -11.21 -12.19
C LEU A 223 2.49 -10.85 -13.67
N PRO A 224 1.62 -11.10 -14.66
CA PRO A 224 1.84 -10.59 -16.02
C PRO A 224 2.00 -9.06 -16.11
N TYR A 225 1.26 -8.32 -15.29
CA TYR A 225 1.33 -6.85 -15.21
C TYR A 225 2.64 -6.41 -14.56
N GLU A 226 2.99 -7.03 -13.44
CA GLU A 226 4.22 -6.76 -12.68
C GLU A 226 5.47 -7.09 -13.53
N GLN A 227 5.46 -8.24 -14.21
CA GLN A 227 6.52 -8.64 -15.13
C GLN A 227 6.71 -7.63 -16.26
N ALA A 228 5.62 -7.19 -16.90
CA ALA A 228 5.68 -6.21 -17.99
C ALA A 228 6.22 -4.84 -17.52
N LEU A 229 6.07 -4.50 -16.24
CA LEU A 229 6.57 -3.25 -15.66
C LEU A 229 7.91 -3.38 -14.93
N THR A 230 8.50 -4.57 -14.89
CA THR A 230 9.84 -4.79 -14.32
C THR A 230 10.92 -4.33 -15.28
N ARG A 231 11.82 -3.46 -14.80
CA ARG A 231 12.94 -2.90 -15.59
C ARG A 231 14.26 -3.16 -14.89
N GLU A 232 15.30 -3.30 -15.69
CA GLU A 232 16.68 -3.25 -15.22
C GLU A 232 17.07 -1.78 -14.97
N ASP A 233 17.58 -1.49 -13.78
CA ASP A 233 18.10 -0.18 -13.43
C ASP A 233 19.47 0.04 -14.07
N SER A 234 19.58 1.03 -14.96
CA SER A 234 20.81 1.31 -15.70
C SER A 234 22.00 1.69 -14.82
N THR A 235 21.77 2.11 -13.57
CA THR A 235 22.85 2.48 -12.64
C THR A 235 23.41 1.31 -11.82
N SER A 236 22.63 0.26 -11.59
CA SER A 236 23.01 -0.87 -10.72
C SER A 236 22.98 -2.24 -11.40
N GLY A 237 22.34 -2.37 -12.57
CA GLY A 237 22.09 -3.66 -13.24
C GLY A 237 21.09 -4.55 -12.50
N LEU A 238 20.43 -4.03 -11.46
CA LEU A 238 19.42 -4.76 -10.69
C LEU A 238 18.03 -4.55 -11.26
N TYR A 239 17.17 -5.56 -11.13
CA TYR A 239 15.77 -5.45 -11.55
C TYR A 239 14.90 -4.81 -10.47
N TYR A 240 14.02 -3.90 -10.90
CA TYR A 240 12.97 -3.30 -10.08
C TYR A 240 11.65 -3.48 -10.80
N ASP A 241 10.61 -3.88 -10.05
CA ASP A 241 9.26 -3.73 -10.54
C ASP A 241 8.88 -2.26 -10.44
N CYS A 242 8.87 -1.58 -11.59
CA CYS A 242 8.61 -0.16 -11.66
C CYS A 242 7.10 0.16 -11.76
N SER A 243 6.24 -0.78 -11.39
CA SER A 243 4.80 -0.54 -11.22
C SER A 243 4.50 0.29 -9.96
N ALA A 244 5.31 0.15 -8.90
CA ALA A 244 5.20 0.93 -7.66
C ALA A 244 6.52 0.98 -6.89
N HIS A 245 6.60 1.86 -5.89
CA HIS A 245 7.80 1.99 -5.06
C HIS A 245 7.98 0.79 -4.12
N MET A 246 6.88 0.32 -3.52
CA MET A 246 6.84 -0.83 -2.61
C MET A 246 5.75 -1.80 -3.06
N LEU A 247 6.03 -3.10 -2.99
CA LEU A 247 5.05 -4.14 -3.31
C LEU A 247 4.86 -5.04 -2.09
N TRP A 248 3.73 -5.74 -1.99
CA TRP A 248 3.59 -6.80 -0.99
C TRP A 248 2.99 -8.07 -1.55
N VAL A 249 3.33 -9.20 -0.92
CA VAL A 249 2.64 -10.47 -1.13
C VAL A 249 1.47 -10.61 -0.16
N GLY A 250 0.32 -11.00 -0.70
CA GLY A 250 -0.91 -11.20 0.04
C GLY A 250 -0.93 -12.48 0.86
N GLU A 251 -1.88 -12.58 1.79
CA GLU A 251 -2.06 -13.76 2.64
C GLU A 251 -2.33 -15.04 1.84
N ARG A 252 -2.94 -14.92 0.65
CA ARG A 252 -3.34 -16.05 -0.20
C ARG A 252 -2.30 -16.42 -1.26
N THR A 253 -1.22 -15.65 -1.36
CA THR A 253 -0.20 -15.78 -2.42
C THR A 253 1.22 -15.90 -1.88
N ARG A 254 1.39 -16.03 -0.56
CA ARG A 254 2.70 -16.11 0.13
C ARG A 254 3.20 -17.55 0.33
N GLN A 255 2.84 -18.49 -0.53
CA GLN A 255 3.37 -19.85 -0.48
C GLN A 255 4.89 -19.82 -0.72
N LEU A 256 5.67 -20.57 0.07
CA LEU A 256 7.15 -20.56 0.02
C LEU A 256 7.70 -20.87 -1.37
N ASP A 257 7.07 -21.79 -2.09
CA ASP A 257 7.38 -22.23 -3.45
C ASP A 257 6.47 -21.59 -4.52
N GLY A 258 5.71 -20.56 -4.13
CA GLY A 258 4.75 -19.89 -4.99
C GLY A 258 5.38 -18.85 -5.91
N ALA A 259 4.75 -18.63 -7.07
CA ALA A 259 5.23 -17.69 -8.08
C ALA A 259 5.39 -16.24 -7.58
N HIS A 260 4.53 -15.78 -6.66
CA HIS A 260 4.63 -14.42 -6.11
C HIS A 260 5.84 -14.23 -5.20
N VAL A 261 6.18 -15.22 -4.38
CA VAL A 261 7.40 -15.17 -3.54
C VAL A 261 8.63 -15.22 -4.43
N GLU A 262 8.65 -16.07 -5.45
CA GLU A 262 9.74 -16.14 -6.43
C GLU A 262 9.91 -14.81 -7.19
N PHE A 263 8.81 -14.19 -7.63
CA PHE A 263 8.86 -12.90 -8.31
C PHE A 263 9.45 -11.81 -7.41
N LEU A 264 8.93 -11.68 -6.17
CA LEU A 264 9.42 -10.68 -5.22
C LEU A 264 10.87 -10.93 -4.75
N ARG A 265 11.34 -12.19 -4.78
CA ARG A 265 12.74 -12.54 -4.53
C ARG A 265 13.67 -11.93 -5.57
N GLY A 266 13.24 -11.81 -6.83
CA GLY A 266 14.04 -11.34 -7.95
C GLY A 266 14.12 -9.81 -8.11
N ILE A 267 13.19 -9.04 -7.53
CA ILE A 267 13.18 -7.58 -7.64
C ILE A 267 13.87 -6.91 -6.46
N SER A 268 14.34 -5.68 -6.66
CA SER A 268 15.10 -4.89 -5.68
C SER A 268 14.28 -3.86 -4.91
N ASN A 269 12.97 -3.75 -5.17
CA ASN A 269 12.07 -2.90 -4.39
C ASN A 269 12.03 -3.31 -2.91
N PRO A 270 11.74 -2.41 -1.97
CA PRO A 270 11.29 -2.83 -0.65
C PRO A 270 9.98 -3.62 -0.77
N VAL A 271 9.88 -4.74 -0.06
CA VAL A 271 8.76 -5.68 -0.15
C VAL A 271 8.06 -5.88 1.20
N GLY A 272 6.75 -6.12 1.14
CA GLY A 272 5.91 -6.45 2.28
C GLY A 272 5.40 -7.89 2.25
N ILE A 273 5.10 -8.45 3.43
CA ILE A 273 4.40 -9.74 3.58
C ILE A 273 3.19 -9.52 4.47
N LYS A 274 2.00 -9.94 4.02
CA LYS A 274 0.84 -10.05 4.90
C LYS A 274 1.00 -11.23 5.86
N VAL A 275 0.90 -10.96 7.17
CA VAL A 275 1.07 -11.96 8.23
C VAL A 275 -0.22 -12.11 9.02
N SER A 276 -0.95 -13.21 8.80
CA SER A 276 -2.14 -13.54 9.60
C SER A 276 -1.81 -14.30 10.88
N ASP A 277 -2.84 -14.56 11.68
CA ASP A 277 -2.81 -15.41 12.86
C ASP A 277 -2.64 -16.91 12.55
N LYS A 278 -2.77 -17.30 11.27
CA LYS A 278 -2.64 -18.67 10.77
C LYS A 278 -1.23 -19.02 10.29
N LEU A 279 -0.36 -18.02 10.12
CA LEU A 279 1.02 -18.24 9.69
C LEU A 279 1.82 -18.89 10.82
N ASP A 280 2.55 -19.96 10.52
CA ASP A 280 3.53 -20.54 11.43
C ASP A 280 4.80 -19.67 11.54
N SER A 281 5.41 -19.63 12.73
CA SER A 281 6.61 -18.82 12.97
C SER A 281 7.82 -19.32 12.19
N SER A 282 7.97 -20.63 11.97
CA SER A 282 9.09 -21.18 11.20
C SER A 282 8.94 -20.90 9.71
N GLU A 283 7.71 -20.93 9.19
CA GLU A 283 7.39 -20.53 7.82
C GLU A 283 7.63 -19.03 7.62
N LEU A 284 7.27 -18.18 8.59
CA LEU A 284 7.58 -16.74 8.54
C LEU A 284 9.09 -16.49 8.44
N VAL A 285 9.90 -17.17 9.26
CA VAL A 285 11.38 -17.03 9.20
C VAL A 285 11.91 -17.42 7.82
N LYS A 286 11.45 -18.54 7.25
CA LYS A 286 11.83 -18.96 5.89
C LYS A 286 11.45 -17.92 4.82
N LEU A 287 10.25 -17.35 4.91
CA LEU A 287 9.83 -16.28 4.00
C LEU A 287 10.75 -15.05 4.12
N CYS A 288 11.15 -14.69 5.34
CA CYS A 288 12.08 -13.60 5.55
C CYS A 288 13.47 -13.88 4.96
N GLU A 289 13.99 -15.10 5.11
CA GLU A 289 15.27 -15.52 4.54
C GLU A 289 15.25 -15.49 3.01
N ILE A 290 14.13 -15.91 2.40
CA ILE A 290 13.96 -15.87 0.93
C ILE A 290 13.90 -14.42 0.42
N LEU A 291 13.13 -13.54 1.07
CA LEU A 291 12.85 -12.19 0.57
C LEU A 291 13.86 -11.13 1.04
N ASN A 292 14.67 -11.44 2.05
CA ASN A 292 15.75 -10.59 2.57
C ASN A 292 17.02 -11.41 2.88
N PRO A 293 17.64 -12.06 1.87
CA PRO A 293 18.76 -12.98 2.08
C PRO A 293 20.02 -12.28 2.63
N HIS A 294 20.15 -10.97 2.42
CA HIS A 294 21.26 -10.15 2.93
C HIS A 294 20.95 -9.44 4.24
N ASN A 295 19.78 -9.71 4.84
CA ASN A 295 19.31 -9.09 6.08
C ASN A 295 19.41 -7.55 6.08
N LYS A 296 19.13 -6.94 4.92
CA LYS A 296 19.24 -5.48 4.74
C LYS A 296 18.08 -4.79 5.47
N PRO A 297 18.33 -3.84 6.38
CA PRO A 297 17.28 -3.03 6.99
C PRO A 297 16.47 -2.31 5.91
N GLY A 298 15.14 -2.31 6.05
CA GLY A 298 14.22 -1.64 5.12
C GLY A 298 13.79 -2.47 3.92
N ARG A 299 14.50 -3.56 3.60
CA ARG A 299 14.14 -4.48 2.52
C ARG A 299 12.77 -5.14 2.76
N LEU A 300 12.50 -5.58 4.00
CA LEU A 300 11.34 -6.40 4.31
C LEU A 300 10.44 -5.78 5.39
N THR A 301 9.15 -5.70 5.08
CA THR A 301 8.10 -5.24 5.99
C THR A 301 7.11 -6.36 6.32
N LEU A 302 6.90 -6.65 7.60
CA LEU A 302 5.90 -7.64 8.06
C LEU A 302 4.60 -6.93 8.45
N ILE A 303 3.57 -7.14 7.64
CA ILE A 303 2.27 -6.46 7.74
C ILE A 303 1.28 -7.38 8.46
N THR A 304 1.19 -7.23 9.77
CA THR A 304 0.44 -8.10 10.67
C THR A 304 -1.06 -7.80 10.65
N ARG A 305 -1.90 -8.82 10.43
CA ARG A 305 -3.36 -8.69 10.27
C ARG A 305 -4.14 -9.77 11.02
N MET A 306 -3.82 -9.91 12.31
CA MET A 306 -4.29 -11.02 13.15
C MET A 306 -5.71 -10.82 13.72
N GLY A 307 -6.23 -9.59 13.68
CA GLY A 307 -7.50 -9.24 14.34
C GLY A 307 -7.32 -8.96 15.83
N ALA A 308 -8.24 -8.19 16.42
CA ALA A 308 -8.13 -7.67 17.78
C ALA A 308 -7.99 -8.78 18.84
N GLU A 309 -8.74 -9.87 18.66
CA GLU A 309 -8.78 -11.00 19.60
C GLU A 309 -7.46 -11.79 19.62
N ASN A 310 -6.84 -11.99 18.45
CA ASN A 310 -5.69 -12.88 18.32
C ASN A 310 -4.35 -12.16 18.39
N MET A 311 -4.29 -10.85 18.10
CA MET A 311 -3.02 -10.13 17.96
C MET A 311 -2.15 -10.20 19.23
N ARG A 312 -2.75 -9.96 20.41
CA ARG A 312 -2.01 -10.00 21.69
C ARG A 312 -1.43 -11.37 22.01
N ALA A 313 -2.11 -12.44 21.58
CA ALA A 313 -1.66 -13.80 21.82
C ALA A 313 -0.61 -14.24 20.79
N LYS A 314 -0.81 -13.95 19.50
CA LYS A 314 -0.02 -14.53 18.40
C LYS A 314 1.21 -13.71 18.03
N LEU A 315 1.11 -12.38 18.00
CA LEU A 315 2.20 -11.50 17.57
C LEU A 315 3.51 -11.68 18.37
N PRO A 316 3.48 -11.83 19.72
CA PRO A 316 4.71 -12.01 20.48
C PRO A 316 5.53 -13.24 20.06
N HIS A 317 4.89 -14.32 19.62
CA HIS A 317 5.59 -15.51 19.13
C HIS A 317 6.31 -15.24 17.81
N MET A 318 5.66 -14.53 16.88
CA MET A 318 6.26 -14.13 15.61
C MET A 318 7.46 -13.21 15.81
N ILE A 319 7.31 -12.20 16.66
CA ILE A 319 8.41 -11.27 16.98
C ILE A 319 9.60 -12.03 17.58
N ARG A 320 9.35 -12.97 18.52
CA ARG A 320 10.41 -13.78 19.11
C ARG A 320 11.15 -14.62 18.07
N ALA A 321 10.42 -15.29 17.18
CA ALA A 321 11.02 -16.14 16.15
C ALA A 321 11.89 -15.34 15.18
N VAL A 322 11.39 -14.22 14.66
CA VAL A 322 12.14 -13.33 13.76
C VAL A 322 13.38 -12.77 14.46
N ARG A 323 13.25 -12.36 15.73
CA ARG A 323 14.38 -11.86 16.53
C ARG A 323 15.43 -12.94 16.80
N GLN A 324 15.01 -14.16 17.12
CA GLN A 324 15.91 -15.30 17.36
C GLN A 324 16.68 -15.69 16.11
N ALA A 325 16.06 -15.56 14.93
CA ALA A 325 16.71 -15.73 13.64
C ALA A 325 17.65 -14.56 13.26
N GLY A 326 17.74 -13.50 14.08
CA GLY A 326 18.60 -12.34 13.82
C GLY A 326 18.14 -11.46 12.65
N LEU A 327 16.89 -11.58 12.23
CA LEU A 327 16.35 -10.91 11.05
C LEU A 327 15.87 -9.49 11.38
N ILE A 328 16.21 -8.54 10.51
CA ILE A 328 15.82 -7.13 10.59
C ILE A 328 14.66 -6.90 9.64
N VAL A 329 13.53 -6.47 10.20
CA VAL A 329 12.28 -6.22 9.47
C VAL A 329 11.58 -4.99 10.04
N THR A 330 10.79 -4.32 9.20
CA THR A 330 9.86 -3.27 9.64
C THR A 330 8.54 -3.93 10.03
N TRP A 331 8.08 -3.74 11.27
CA TRP A 331 6.79 -4.25 11.72
C TRP A 331 5.68 -3.24 11.46
N VAL A 332 4.61 -3.68 10.80
CA VAL A 332 3.43 -2.86 10.50
C VAL A 332 2.18 -3.56 10.99
N SER A 333 1.25 -2.78 11.55
CA SER A 333 -0.09 -3.24 11.89
C SER A 333 -1.06 -2.94 10.74
N ASP A 334 -1.74 -3.97 10.24
CA ASP A 334 -2.95 -3.89 9.44
C ASP A 334 -4.14 -4.31 10.31
N PRO A 335 -4.75 -3.35 11.03
CA PRO A 335 -5.88 -3.62 11.92
C PRO A 335 -7.21 -3.80 11.16
N MET A 336 -7.19 -3.84 9.82
CA MET A 336 -8.40 -3.85 9.00
C MET A 336 -8.78 -5.27 8.58
N HIS A 337 -7.85 -5.98 7.93
CA HIS A 337 -8.18 -7.26 7.28
C HIS A 337 -8.41 -8.42 8.25
N GLY A 338 -7.92 -8.32 9.49
CA GLY A 338 -8.18 -9.30 10.55
C GLY A 338 -9.59 -9.20 11.17
N ASN A 339 -10.23 -8.03 11.06
CA ASN A 339 -11.45 -7.68 11.80
C ASN A 339 -12.71 -7.61 10.92
N THR A 340 -12.72 -8.29 9.77
CA THR A 340 -13.86 -8.25 8.83
C THR A 340 -14.91 -9.29 9.20
N ILE A 341 -16.15 -8.87 9.37
CA ILE A 341 -17.32 -9.73 9.58
C ILE A 341 -18.33 -9.57 8.44
N SER A 342 -19.10 -10.62 8.15
CA SER A 342 -20.23 -10.55 7.22
C SER A 342 -21.50 -10.26 8.02
N ALA A 343 -22.17 -9.15 7.72
CA ALA A 343 -23.47 -8.83 8.28
C ALA A 343 -24.56 -9.78 7.73
N PRO A 344 -25.70 -9.94 8.42
CA PRO A 344 -26.80 -10.80 7.94
C PRO A 344 -27.29 -10.47 6.53
N CYS A 345 -27.17 -9.21 6.09
CA CYS A 345 -27.50 -8.76 4.74
C CYS A 345 -26.43 -9.07 3.68
N GLY A 346 -25.37 -9.80 4.04
CA GLY A 346 -24.26 -10.17 3.14
C GLY A 346 -23.18 -9.10 2.96
N LEU A 347 -23.39 -7.88 3.49
CA LEU A 347 -22.37 -6.82 3.47
C LEU A 347 -21.21 -7.13 4.40
N LYS A 348 -19.98 -6.91 3.94
CA LYS A 348 -18.79 -7.00 4.78
C LYS A 348 -18.60 -5.69 5.56
N THR A 349 -18.47 -5.78 6.88
CA THR A 349 -18.27 -4.62 7.75
C THR A 349 -17.13 -4.87 8.75
N ARG A 350 -16.67 -3.81 9.40
CA ARG A 350 -15.61 -3.81 10.41
C ARG A 350 -16.01 -2.86 11.53
N SER A 351 -15.93 -3.33 12.77
CA SER A 351 -16.11 -2.46 13.94
C SER A 351 -14.90 -1.55 14.10
N PHE A 352 -15.12 -0.25 14.27
CA PHE A 352 -14.03 0.70 14.54
C PHE A 352 -13.35 0.42 15.88
N ASP A 353 -14.09 -0.07 16.88
CA ASP A 353 -13.53 -0.45 18.19
C ASP A 353 -12.59 -1.65 18.10
N ALA A 354 -12.78 -2.53 17.11
CA ALA A 354 -11.87 -3.65 16.86
C ALA A 354 -10.64 -3.23 16.04
N ILE A 355 -10.72 -2.11 15.31
CA ILE A 355 -9.62 -1.55 14.53
C ILE A 355 -8.65 -0.78 15.46
N ARG A 356 -9.19 -0.06 16.44
CA ARG A 356 -8.43 0.65 17.47
C ARG A 356 -7.75 -0.31 18.45
#